data_AF-A0A4Q2Y195-F1
#
_entry.id   AF-A0A4Q2Y195-F1
#
_cell.length_a   1.000
_cell.length_b   1.000
_cell.length_c   1.000
_cell.angle_alpha   90.00
_cell.angle_beta   90.00
_cell.angle_gamma   90.00
#
_symmetry.space_group_name_H-M   'P 1'
#
loop_
_entity.id
_entity.type
_entity.pdbx_description
1 polymer ?
#
loop_
_entity_poly.entity_id
_entity_poly.type
_entity_poly.pdbx_seq_one_letter_code
_entity_poly.pdbx_strand_id
1 'polypeptide(L)' 'LEIFRARLEAEGKPANIIENILKGQIGKFFAESCFLEQGFVKDADIKINALLEAKGKEIGDTLTVTRFVRFGLGE' A
#
# COMPACT_ATOMS: atom_id res chain seq x y z
N LEU A 1 -5.76 8.86 -11.01
CA LEU A 1 -6.99 8.04 -11.05
C LEU A 1 -7.92 8.43 -12.18
N GLU A 2 -8.11 9.73 -12.43
CA GLU A 2 -8.97 10.23 -13.51
C GLU A 2 -8.58 9.72 -14.91
N ILE A 3 -7.28 9.62 -15.22
CA ILE A 3 -6.80 9.05 -16.49
C ILE A 3 -7.20 7.57 -16.64
N PHE A 4 -7.12 6.78 -15.55
CA PHE A 4 -7.52 5.37 -15.55
C PHE A 4 -9.02 5.20 -15.67
N ARG A 5 -9.79 6.05 -14.98
CA ARG A 5 -11.25 6.08 -15.06
C ARG A 5 -11.71 6.38 -16.49
N ALA A 6 -11.19 7.45 -17.09
CA ALA A 6 -11.52 7.85 -18.46
C ALA A 6 -11.21 6.76 -19.49
N ARG A 7 -10.10 6.01 -19.30
CA ARG A 7 -9.78 4.85 -20.14
C ARG A 7 -10.80 3.73 -20.01
N LEU A 8 -11.20 3.38 -18.78
CA LEU A 8 -12.17 2.31 -18.53
C LEU A 8 -13.59 2.69 -18.98
N GLU A 9 -13.95 3.98 -18.89
CA GLU A 9 -15.20 4.53 -19.42
C GLU A 9 -15.21 4.49 -20.96
N ALA A 10 -14.09 4.83 -21.61
CA ALA A 10 -13.92 4.70 -23.05
C ALA A 10 -13.97 3.24 -23.55
N GLU A 11 -13.57 2.28 -22.71
CA GLU A 11 -13.72 0.83 -22.96
C GLU A 11 -15.15 0.31 -22.75
N GLY A 12 -16.11 1.18 -22.38
CA GLY A 12 -17.53 0.82 -22.26
C GLY A 12 -17.88 0.00 -21.01
N LYS A 13 -17.02 -0.03 -19.99
CA LYS A 13 -17.28 -0.78 -18.75
C LYS A 13 -18.33 -0.06 -17.89
N PRO A 14 -19.23 -0.79 -17.21
CA PRO A 14 -20.22 -0.17 -16.33
C PRO A 14 -19.56 0.45 -15.08
N ALA A 15 -20.12 1.56 -14.60
CA ALA A 15 -19.54 2.39 -13.53
C ALA A 15 -19.17 1.62 -12.25
N ASN A 16 -20.01 0.65 -11.83
CA ASN A 16 -19.75 -0.18 -10.65
C ASN A 16 -18.48 -1.05 -10.80
N ILE A 17 -18.20 -1.53 -12.01
CA ILE A 17 -17.00 -2.32 -12.29
C ILE A 17 -15.75 -1.41 -12.31
N ILE A 18 -15.88 -0.21 -12.87
CA ILE A 18 -14.80 0.78 -12.92
C ILE A 18 -14.36 1.17 -11.50
N GLU A 19 -15.31 1.46 -10.61
CA GLU A 19 -15.05 1.76 -9.20
C GLU A 19 -14.31 0.62 -8.48
N ASN A 20 -14.73 -0.62 -8.69
CA ASN A 20 -14.07 -1.78 -8.07
C ASN A 20 -12.64 -1.98 -8.60
N ILE A 21 -12.40 -1.78 -9.90
CA ILE A 21 -11.06 -1.85 -10.49
C ILE A 21 -10.17 -0.75 -9.89
N LEU A 22 -10.67 0.48 -9.80
CA LEU A 22 -9.92 1.61 -9.24
C LEU A 22 -9.58 1.37 -7.77
N LYS A 23 -10.53 0.87 -6.97
CA LYS A 23 -10.27 0.49 -5.56
C LYS A 23 -9.14 -0.54 -5.44
N GLY A 24 -9.15 -1.57 -6.28
CA GLY A 24 -8.08 -2.57 -6.32
C GLY A 24 -6.73 -1.97 -6.69
N GLN A 25 -6.68 -1.08 -7.68
CA GLN A 25 -5.44 -0.41 -8.07
C GLN A 25 -4.90 0.52 -6.99
N ILE A 26 -5.78 1.27 -6.31
CA ILE A 26 -5.40 2.12 -5.18
C ILE A 26 -4.83 1.26 -4.04
N GLY A 27 -5.50 0.16 -3.70
CA GLY A 27 -5.01 -0.77 -2.68
C GLY A 27 -3.64 -1.34 -3.03
N LYS A 28 -3.43 -1.72 -4.30
CA LYS A 28 -2.13 -2.20 -4.79
C LYS A 28 -1.05 -1.10 -4.69
N PHE A 29 -1.36 0.12 -5.11
CA PHE A 29 -0.44 1.25 -5.01
C PHE A 29 0.02 1.49 -3.56
N PHE A 30 -0.90 1.46 -2.59
CA PHE A 30 -0.52 1.59 -1.18
C PHE A 30 0.36 0.43 -0.71
N ALA A 31 0.00 -0.82 -1.07
CA ALA A 31 0.79 -1.99 -0.72
C ALA A 31 2.20 -2.00 -1.34
N GLU A 32 2.43 -1.34 -2.48
CA GLU A 32 3.73 -1.29 -3.15
C GLU A 32 4.54 -0.02 -2.82
N SER A 33 3.89 1.12 -2.62
CA SER A 33 4.57 2.42 -2.51
C SER A 33 4.55 3.02 -1.10
N CYS A 34 3.64 2.59 -0.23
CA CYS A 34 3.56 3.10 1.14
C CYS A 34 4.22 2.13 2.11
N PHE A 35 5.36 2.51 2.69
CA PHE A 35 6.19 1.65 3.54
C PHE A 35 5.41 0.94 4.66
N LEU A 36 4.46 1.62 5.29
CA LEU A 36 3.67 1.08 6.40
C LEU A 36 2.62 0.03 5.95
N GLU A 37 2.18 0.12 4.71
CA GLU A 37 1.17 -0.77 4.10
C GLU A 37 1.81 -1.97 3.37
N GLN A 38 3.12 -1.92 3.15
CA GLN A 38 3.90 -3.00 2.54
C GLN A 38 3.89 -4.25 3.42
N GLY A 39 3.94 -5.41 2.76
CA GLY A 39 4.22 -6.70 3.42
C GLY A 39 5.65 -6.74 3.93
N PHE A 40 5.85 -7.39 5.08
CA PHE A 40 7.16 -7.52 5.69
C PHE A 40 8.03 -8.50 4.90
N VAL A 41 9.29 -8.12 4.63
CA VAL A 41 10.19 -8.89 3.76
C VAL A 41 10.43 -10.32 4.24
N LYS A 42 10.36 -10.58 5.56
CA LYS A 42 10.54 -11.93 6.11
C LYS A 42 9.23 -12.73 6.21
N ASP A 43 8.10 -12.04 6.17
CA ASP A 43 6.77 -12.63 6.31
C ASP A 43 5.76 -11.72 5.58
N ALA A 44 5.49 -12.04 4.32
CA ALA A 44 4.73 -11.16 3.43
C ALA A 44 3.24 -11.05 3.82
N ASP A 45 2.74 -11.96 4.65
CA ASP A 45 1.37 -11.95 5.19
C ASP A 45 1.18 -10.85 6.25
N ILE A 46 2.27 -10.39 6.88
CA ILE A 46 2.24 -9.35 7.91
C ILE A 46 2.61 -8.00 7.29
N LYS A 47 1.72 -7.01 7.39
CA LYS A 47 2.03 -5.61 7.06
C LYS A 47 2.98 -4.99 8.07
N ILE A 48 3.83 -4.04 7.63
CA ILE A 48 4.76 -3.32 8.52
C ILE A 48 4.03 -2.64 9.69
N ASN A 49 2.87 -2.01 9.47
CA ASN A 49 2.07 -1.44 10.56
C ASN A 49 1.67 -2.49 11.62
N ALA A 50 1.18 -3.65 11.18
CA ALA A 50 0.78 -4.72 12.09
C ALA A 50 1.99 -5.27 12.88
N LEU A 51 3.16 -5.34 12.23
CA LEU A 51 4.41 -5.73 12.89
C LEU A 51 4.82 -4.73 13.97
N LEU A 52 4.74 -3.42 13.68
CA LEU A 52 5.05 -2.36 14.66
C LEU A 52 4.10 -2.41 15.86
N GLU A 53 2.80 -2.60 15.62
CA GLU A 53 1.80 -2.74 16.69
C GLU A 53 2.06 -3.99 17.55
N ALA A 54 2.35 -5.13 16.93
CA ALA A 54 2.63 -6.37 17.65
C ALA A 54 3.90 -6.22 18.54
N LYS A 55 4.98 -5.70 17.96
CA LYS A 55 6.24 -5.48 18.69
C LYS A 55 6.11 -4.40 19.76
N GLY A 56 5.30 -3.37 19.52
CA GLY A 56 5.00 -2.34 20.51
C GLY A 56 4.32 -2.92 21.73
N LYS A 57 3.32 -3.80 21.53
CA LYS A 57 2.65 -4.52 22.61
C LYS A 57 3.59 -5.43 23.40
N GLU A 58 4.53 -6.11 22.74
CA GLU A 58 5.53 -6.96 23.42
C GLU A 58 6.46 -6.16 24.34
N ILE A 59 6.78 -4.93 23.97
CA ILE A 59 7.71 -4.05 24.71
C ILE A 59 6.96 -3.14 25.71
N GLY A 60 5.64 -3.00 25.55
CA GLY A 60 4.80 -2.12 26.37
C GLY A 60 4.89 -0.64 25.97
N ASP A 61 5.25 -0.36 24.71
CA ASP A 61 5.43 1.00 24.19
C ASP A 61 4.91 1.13 22.75
N THR A 62 4.75 2.36 22.26
CA THR A 62 4.26 2.63 20.90
C THR A 62 5.41 2.79 19.92
N LEU A 63 5.61 1.80 19.05
CA LEU A 63 6.60 1.86 17.98
C LEU A 63 6.05 2.63 16.78
N THR A 64 6.78 3.65 16.34
CA THR A 64 6.45 4.44 15.15
C THR A 64 7.68 4.63 14.25
N VAL A 65 7.45 4.76 12.95
CA VAL A 65 8.50 5.06 11.96
C VAL A 65 8.37 6.52 11.57
N THR A 66 9.29 7.36 12.01
CA THR A 66 9.24 8.81 11.76
C THR A 66 9.76 9.17 10.38
N ARG A 67 10.84 8.52 9.93
CA ARG A 67 11.48 8.78 8.63
C ARG A 67 12.33 7.60 8.22
N PHE A 68 12.42 7.36 6.92
CA PHE A 68 13.40 6.44 6.31
C PHE A 68 14.03 7.10 5.08
N VAL A 69 15.19 6.60 4.68
CA VAL A 69 15.89 7.00 3.45
C VAL A 69 16.40 5.73 2.77
N ARG A 70 16.14 5.58 1.46
CA ARG A 70 16.68 4.50 0.63
C ARG A 70 17.60 5.13 -0.41
N PHE A 71 18.86 4.69 -0.46
CA PHE A 71 19.79 5.04 -1.52
C PHE A 71 19.84 3.90 -2.54
N GLY A 72 19.69 4.23 -3.83
CA GLY A 72 19.86 3.32 -4.95
C GLY A 72 20.98 3.84 -5.85
N LEU A 73 21.90 2.97 -6.29
CA LEU A 73 23.01 3.39 -7.14
C LEU A 73 22.53 3.41 -8.61
N GLY A 74 22.49 4.60 -9.22
CA GLY A 74 22.02 4.80 -10.60
C GLY A 74 20.51 5.08 -10.73
N GLU A 75 19.80 5.29 -9.62
CA GLU A 75 18.51 5.99 -9.58
C GLU A 75 18.75 7.51 -9.48
#